data_AF-A0A7K5DE15-F1
#
_entry.id   AF-A0A7K5DE15-F1
#
_cell.length_a   1.000
_cell.length_b   1.000
_cell.length_c   1.000
_cell.angle_alpha   90.00
_cell.angle_beta   90.00
_cell.angle_gamma   90.00
#
_symmetry.space_group_name_H-M   'P 1'
#
loop_
_entity.id
_entity.type
_entity.pdbx_description
1 polymer ?
#
loop_
_entity_poly.entity_id
_entity_poly.type
_entity_poly.pdbx_seq_one_letter_code
_entity_poly.pdbx_strand_id
1 'polypeptide(L)'
;TNMEVVLHYRPHQRDVIKLQKFAEAVVEEFPIRQLPRFAPWFPNDLYRLPLKPKKRAPVISREEAEELKHLSTPSEYVTGSPDYDCTKNLLEFQSSMKHGPTSIQAQTVHSPINLNYQGQPPPKGKQKLKRSWSISLPSAKLKEKILPLSQELQNNLERLNLHAFYRAKWTIEQSVCNNQNLEDIWIKLNRLIKQNELPSCNATIQRSVGQIWIFCDIFYCEYVRNILREKLSLTDKMNLLVHKYGSIFSL
;
A
#
# COMPACT_ATOMS: atom_id res chain seq x y z
N THR A 1 -1.76 -42.27 -23.28
CA THR A 1 -3.07 -42.14 -22.61
C THR A 1 -3.66 -40.82 -23.02
N ASN A 2 -4.76 -40.82 -23.80
CA ASN A 2 -5.43 -39.56 -24.17
C ASN A 2 -6.22 -39.05 -22.97
N MET A 3 -5.96 -37.81 -22.55
CA MET A 3 -6.72 -37.12 -21.52
C MET A 3 -7.80 -36.28 -22.19
N GLU A 4 -9.05 -36.45 -21.77
CA GLU A 4 -10.17 -35.62 -22.22
C GLU A 4 -10.17 -34.28 -21.44
N VAL A 5 -10.36 -33.17 -22.14
CA VAL A 5 -10.33 -31.81 -21.57
C VAL A 5 -11.67 -31.12 -21.83
N VAL A 6 -12.33 -30.65 -20.76
CA VAL A 6 -13.59 -29.90 -20.83
C VAL A 6 -13.33 -28.41 -20.57
N LEU A 7 -13.51 -27.57 -21.59
CA LEU A 7 -13.27 -26.13 -21.51
C LEU A 7 -14.54 -25.38 -21.06
N HIS A 8 -14.53 -24.83 -19.85
CA HIS A 8 -15.59 -23.93 -19.36
C HIS A 8 -15.23 -22.47 -19.66
N TYR A 9 -16.11 -21.74 -20.36
CA TYR A 9 -15.91 -20.34 -20.71
C TYR A 9 -17.18 -19.51 -20.45
N ARG A 10 -17.03 -18.18 -20.41
CA ARG A 10 -18.15 -17.27 -20.13
C ARG A 10 -19.04 -17.09 -21.36
N PRO A 11 -20.37 -16.92 -21.21
CA PRO A 11 -21.30 -16.83 -22.33
C PRO A 11 -21.09 -15.62 -23.26
N HIS A 12 -20.40 -14.58 -22.80
CA HIS A 12 -20.12 -13.37 -23.59
C HIS A 12 -18.88 -13.50 -24.49
N GLN A 13 -18.12 -14.59 -24.36
CA GLN A 13 -16.93 -14.85 -25.17
C GLN A 13 -17.36 -15.52 -26.49
N ARG A 14 -17.15 -14.82 -27.61
CA ARG A 14 -17.71 -15.21 -28.93
C ARG A 14 -16.78 -16.09 -29.78
N ASP A 15 -15.49 -16.10 -29.47
CA ASP A 15 -14.48 -16.73 -30.34
C ASP A 15 -13.98 -18.05 -29.74
N VAL A 16 -14.75 -19.11 -29.99
CA VAL A 16 -14.48 -20.47 -29.49
C VAL A 16 -13.19 -21.03 -30.09
N ILE A 17 -12.84 -20.68 -31.32
CA ILE A 17 -11.63 -21.16 -32.01
C ILE A 17 -10.38 -20.56 -31.37
N LYS A 18 -10.38 -19.27 -31.04
CA LYS A 18 -9.27 -18.66 -30.29
C LYS A 18 -9.15 -19.24 -28.88
N LEU A 19 -10.27 -19.51 -28.23
CA LEU A 19 -10.30 -20.13 -26.91
C LEU A 19 -9.69 -21.53 -26.92
N GLN A 20 -10.02 -22.33 -27.93
CA GLN A 20 -9.43 -23.66 -28.11
C GLN A 20 -7.92 -23.58 -28.28
N LYS A 21 -7.42 -22.74 -29.21
CA LYS A 21 -5.97 -22.57 -29.41
C LYS A 21 -5.24 -22.09 -28.15
N PHE A 22 -5.87 -21.23 -27.37
CA PHE A 22 -5.32 -20.78 -26.10
C PHE A 22 -5.29 -21.91 -25.06
N ALA A 23 -6.37 -22.70 -24.96
CA ALA A 23 -6.43 -23.83 -24.04
C ALA A 23 -5.40 -24.91 -24.40
N GLU A 24 -5.20 -25.18 -25.69
CA GLU A 24 -4.14 -26.07 -26.20
C GLU A 24 -2.77 -25.58 -25.73
N ALA A 25 -2.44 -24.30 -25.95
CA ALA A 25 -1.17 -23.72 -25.51
C ALA A 25 -0.97 -23.67 -23.99
N VAL A 26 -2.04 -23.65 -23.19
CA VAL A 26 -1.97 -23.67 -21.71
C VAL A 26 -1.75 -25.09 -21.17
N VAL A 27 -2.28 -26.10 -21.86
CA VAL A 27 -2.12 -27.51 -21.49
C VAL A 27 -0.80 -28.08 -22.02
N GLU A 28 -0.19 -27.44 -23.02
CA GLU A 28 1.15 -27.80 -23.49
C GLU A 28 2.17 -27.82 -22.34
N GLU A 29 2.99 -28.88 -22.32
CA GLU A 29 4.07 -29.00 -21.35
C GLU A 29 5.10 -27.89 -21.59
N PHE A 30 5.44 -27.18 -20.52
CA PHE A 30 6.45 -26.14 -20.54
C PHE A 30 7.59 -26.51 -19.57
N PRO A 31 8.81 -26.03 -19.81
CA PRO A 31 9.94 -26.32 -18.95
C PRO A 31 9.69 -25.82 -17.52
N ILE A 32 9.61 -26.75 -16.58
CA ILE A 32 9.41 -26.43 -15.17
C ILE A 32 10.74 -25.98 -14.59
N ARG A 33 10.80 -24.74 -14.09
CA ARG A 33 11.96 -24.26 -13.34
C ARG A 33 12.11 -25.10 -12.07
N GLN A 34 13.28 -25.69 -11.87
CA GLN A 34 13.63 -26.29 -10.59
C GLN A 34 13.67 -25.20 -9.51
N LEU A 35 12.76 -25.30 -8.55
CA LEU A 35 12.71 -24.35 -7.44
C LEU A 35 13.95 -24.56 -6.57
N PRO A 36 14.79 -23.53 -6.36
CA PRO A 36 15.93 -23.68 -5.47
C PRO A 36 15.42 -23.96 -4.06
N ARG A 37 16.07 -24.90 -3.37
CA ARG A 37 15.82 -25.07 -1.94
C ARG A 37 16.28 -23.82 -1.22
N PHE A 38 15.47 -23.38 -0.25
CA PHE A 38 15.86 -22.27 0.59
C PHE A 38 17.18 -22.58 1.28
N ALA A 39 18.15 -21.68 1.12
CA ALA A 39 19.40 -21.70 1.83
C ALA A 39 19.65 -20.30 2.40
N PRO A 40 20.03 -20.17 3.69
CA PRO A 40 20.39 -18.88 4.24
C PRO A 40 21.63 -18.35 3.49
N TRP A 41 21.58 -17.10 3.04
CA TRP A 41 22.74 -16.47 2.39
C TRP A 41 23.97 -16.36 3.30
N PHE A 42 23.73 -16.34 4.61
CA PHE A 42 24.76 -16.35 5.64
C PHE A 42 24.50 -17.54 6.56
N PRO A 43 25.31 -18.61 6.51
CA PRO A 43 25.18 -19.72 7.44
C PRO A 43 25.47 -19.23 8.87
N ASN A 44 24.94 -19.95 9.86
CA ASN A 44 25.18 -19.62 11.26
C ASN A 44 26.66 -19.85 11.59
N ASP A 45 27.43 -18.77 11.57
CA ASP A 45 28.86 -18.78 11.86
C ASP A 45 29.05 -18.49 13.35
N LEU A 46 29.37 -19.54 14.12
CA LEU A 46 29.63 -19.44 15.56
C LEU A 46 30.83 -18.55 15.90
N TYR A 47 31.68 -18.23 14.91
CA TYR A 47 32.86 -17.38 15.07
C TYR A 47 32.58 -15.90 14.74
N ARG A 48 31.42 -15.57 14.15
CA ARG A 48 31.00 -14.18 13.87
C ARG A 48 29.91 -13.75 14.84
N LEU A 49 30.35 -13.22 15.99
CA LEU A 49 29.43 -12.65 16.96
C LEU A 49 28.84 -11.33 16.44
N PRO A 50 27.51 -11.16 16.43
CA PRO A 50 26.90 -9.90 16.00
C PRO A 50 27.28 -8.78 16.98
N LEU A 51 27.61 -7.61 16.44
CA LEU A 51 27.86 -6.42 17.25
C LEU A 51 26.56 -5.99 17.93
N LYS A 52 26.52 -6.11 19.25
CA LYS A 52 25.38 -5.69 20.06
C LYS A 52 25.67 -4.33 20.70
N PRO A 53 24.77 -3.33 20.59
CA PRO A 53 24.94 -2.07 21.29
C PRO A 53 25.01 -2.30 22.80
N LYS A 54 25.92 -1.58 23.48
CA LYS A 54 26.11 -1.67 24.94
C LYS A 54 24.86 -1.27 25.71
N LYS A 55 24.12 -0.27 25.21
CA LYS A 55 22.89 0.23 25.82
C LYS A 55 21.71 -0.62 25.38
N ARG A 56 20.86 -0.99 26.34
CA ARG A 56 19.55 -1.58 26.05
C ARG A 56 18.61 -0.47 25.57
N ALA A 57 17.59 -0.85 24.79
CA ALA A 57 16.50 0.06 24.49
C ALA A 57 15.84 0.51 25.82
N PRO A 58 15.34 1.76 25.89
CA PRO A 58 14.55 2.21 27.03
C PRO A 58 13.37 1.25 27.21
N VAL A 59 13.21 0.73 28.42
CA VAL A 59 12.04 -0.07 28.79
C VAL A 59 11.22 0.83 29.70
N ILE A 60 10.07 1.26 29.22
CA ILE A 60 9.11 2.04 30.00
C ILE A 60 8.31 1.03 30.82
N SER A 61 8.26 1.21 32.15
CA SER A 61 7.41 0.38 33.00
C SER A 61 5.94 0.64 32.71
N ARG A 62 5.05 -0.26 33.14
CA ARG A 62 3.61 -0.04 32.91
C ARG A 62 3.13 1.19 33.67
N GLU A 63 3.69 1.39 34.85
CA GLU A 63 3.40 2.49 35.76
C GLU A 63 3.86 3.83 35.16
N GLU A 64 5.09 3.90 34.64
CA GLU A 64 5.61 5.08 33.93
C GLU A 64 4.82 5.38 32.64
N ALA A 65 4.34 4.35 31.94
CA ALA A 65 3.50 4.53 30.76
C ALA A 65 2.12 5.10 31.12
N GLU A 66 1.55 4.76 32.28
CA GLU A 66 0.30 5.37 32.76
C GLU A 66 0.55 6.82 33.26
N GLU A 67 1.65 7.09 33.97
CA GLU A 67 2.02 8.45 34.40
C GLU A 67 2.21 9.42 33.22
N LEU A 68 2.80 8.96 32.11
CA LEU A 68 2.93 9.75 30.89
C LEU A 68 1.57 10.07 30.23
N LYS A 69 0.56 9.21 30.39
CA LYS A 69 -0.81 9.55 29.95
C LYS A 69 -1.43 10.65 30.81
N HIS A 70 -1.11 10.71 32.10
CA HIS A 70 -1.61 11.74 33.01
C HIS A 70 -0.93 13.10 32.80
N LEU A 71 0.34 13.12 32.37
CA LEU A 71 1.07 14.35 32.01
C LEU A 71 0.74 14.88 30.62
N SER A 72 0.03 14.09 29.80
CA SER A 72 -0.54 14.54 28.54
C SER A 72 -1.73 15.46 28.82
N THR A 73 -1.44 16.74 29.11
CA THR A 73 -2.48 17.77 29.22
C THR A 73 -3.25 17.84 27.89
N PRO A 74 -4.59 17.94 27.89
CA PRO A 74 -5.38 18.04 26.66
C PRO A 74 -5.20 19.43 26.03
N SER A 75 -4.08 19.64 25.33
CA SER A 75 -3.88 20.82 24.46
C SER A 75 -3.93 20.46 22.98
N GLU A 76 -4.25 19.22 22.63
CA GLU A 76 -4.76 18.91 21.31
C GLU A 76 -6.28 18.90 21.41
N TYR A 77 -6.93 19.77 20.64
CA TYR A 77 -8.33 19.68 20.34
C TYR A 77 -8.56 18.31 19.69
N VAL A 78 -8.86 17.31 20.52
CA VAL A 78 -9.44 16.05 20.08
C VAL A 78 -10.81 16.43 19.55
N THR A 79 -10.87 16.83 18.28
CA THR A 79 -12.10 16.71 17.52
C THR A 79 -12.44 15.23 17.63
N GLY A 80 -13.52 14.92 18.35
CA GLY A 80 -13.95 13.55 18.59
C GLY A 80 -13.89 12.80 17.28
N SER A 81 -13.00 11.82 17.19
CA SER A 81 -13.07 10.83 16.13
C SER A 81 -14.47 10.26 16.22
N PRO A 82 -15.34 10.41 15.19
CA PRO A 82 -16.53 9.60 15.16
C PRO A 82 -16.05 8.15 15.28
N ASP A 83 -16.64 7.43 16.21
CA ASP A 83 -16.32 6.03 16.50
C ASP A 83 -16.39 5.26 15.17
N TYR A 84 -15.22 5.04 14.56
CA TYR A 84 -15.13 4.46 13.22
C TYR A 84 -15.22 2.96 13.41
N ASP A 85 -16.47 2.49 13.51
CA ASP A 85 -16.76 1.08 13.46
C ASP A 85 -16.52 0.57 12.03
N CYS A 86 -15.31 0.07 11.80
CA CYS A 86 -14.89 -0.56 10.55
C CYS A 86 -15.71 -1.80 10.18
N THR A 87 -16.56 -2.32 11.07
CA THR A 87 -17.46 -3.46 10.79
C THR A 87 -18.79 -3.05 10.18
N LYS A 88 -19.16 -1.76 10.26
CA LYS A 88 -20.47 -1.26 9.80
C LYS A 88 -20.73 -1.49 8.30
N ASN A 89 -19.68 -1.53 7.48
CA ASN A 89 -19.75 -1.81 6.04
C ASN A 89 -19.39 -3.27 5.69
N LEU A 90 -19.07 -4.12 6.67
CA LEU A 90 -18.78 -5.55 6.44
C LEU A 90 -20.06 -6.41 6.48
N LEU A 91 -21.19 -5.83 6.91
CA LEU A 91 -22.49 -6.50 6.89
C LEU A 91 -22.98 -6.84 5.47
N GLU A 92 -22.46 -6.18 4.44
CA GLU A 92 -22.72 -6.50 3.03
C GLU A 92 -22.16 -7.88 2.62
N PHE A 93 -21.13 -8.37 3.32
CA PHE A 93 -20.50 -9.68 3.05
C PHE A 93 -21.04 -10.80 3.94
N GLN A 94 -21.95 -10.49 4.87
CA GLN A 94 -22.71 -11.52 5.55
C GLN A 94 -23.82 -11.98 4.61
N SER A 95 -23.56 -13.07 3.89
CA SER A 95 -24.61 -13.81 3.22
C SER A 95 -25.72 -14.07 4.24
N SER A 96 -26.92 -13.56 3.98
CA SER A 96 -28.13 -13.92 4.72
C SER A 96 -28.45 -15.39 4.45
N MET A 97 -27.67 -16.28 5.06
CA MET A 97 -27.94 -17.70 5.12
C MET A 97 -29.14 -17.86 6.04
N LYS A 98 -30.34 -17.76 5.45
CA LYS A 98 -31.52 -18.36 6.04
C LYS A 98 -31.20 -19.83 6.27
N HIS A 99 -31.29 -20.27 7.52
CA HIS A 99 -31.03 -21.63 7.95
C HIS A 99 -31.79 -22.65 7.09
N GLY A 100 -31.06 -23.63 6.56
CA GLY A 100 -31.53 -24.86 5.93
C GLY A 100 -30.34 -25.77 5.65
N PRO A 101 -30.34 -27.05 6.04
CA PRO A 101 -29.11 -27.80 6.27
C PRO A 101 -28.58 -28.39 4.96
N THR A 102 -27.36 -28.05 4.58
CA THR A 102 -26.54 -28.94 3.74
C THR A 102 -25.10 -28.82 4.18
N SER A 103 -24.66 -29.89 4.83
CA SER A 103 -23.29 -30.16 5.24
C SER A 103 -22.37 -30.16 4.02
N ILE A 104 -21.34 -29.31 4.02
CA ILE A 104 -20.16 -29.54 3.17
C ILE A 104 -18.99 -29.84 4.10
N GLN A 105 -18.76 -31.14 4.21
CA GLN A 105 -17.61 -31.80 4.80
C GLN A 105 -16.39 -31.53 3.92
N ALA A 106 -15.46 -30.69 4.40
CA ALA A 106 -14.13 -30.60 3.83
C ALA A 106 -13.36 -31.88 4.19
N GLN A 107 -13.01 -32.67 3.18
CA GLN A 107 -12.26 -33.91 3.35
C GLN A 107 -10.81 -33.63 3.73
N THR A 108 -10.47 -34.00 4.96
CA THR A 108 -9.11 -34.17 5.46
C THR A 108 -8.49 -35.41 4.80
N VAL A 109 -7.33 -35.27 4.17
CA VAL A 109 -6.51 -36.41 3.74
C VAL A 109 -5.90 -37.04 4.99
N HIS A 110 -6.36 -38.22 5.35
CA HIS A 110 -5.78 -39.05 6.40
C HIS A 110 -4.47 -39.71 5.91
N SER A 111 -3.41 -39.55 6.69
CA SER A 111 -2.35 -40.55 6.85
C SER A 111 -2.48 -41.12 8.27
N PRO A 112 -2.47 -42.45 8.49
CA PRO A 112 -2.92 -43.02 9.75
C PRO A 112 -1.77 -43.22 10.72
N ILE A 113 -1.89 -42.66 11.93
CA ILE A 113 -1.31 -43.26 13.13
C ILE A 113 -2.40 -43.27 14.19
N ASN A 114 -2.90 -44.46 14.49
CA ASN A 114 -3.74 -44.72 15.65
C ASN A 114 -2.98 -44.34 16.93
N LEU A 115 -3.64 -43.64 17.85
CA LEU A 115 -3.79 -44.13 19.22
C LEU A 115 -4.87 -43.29 19.91
N ASN A 116 -5.85 -43.99 20.49
CA ASN A 116 -6.77 -43.46 21.51
C ASN A 116 -6.01 -42.65 22.55
N TYR A 117 -6.58 -41.56 23.06
CA TYR A 117 -6.86 -41.36 24.49
C TYR A 117 -7.68 -40.08 24.67
N GLN A 118 -8.73 -40.21 25.46
CA GLN A 118 -9.61 -39.16 25.96
C GLN A 118 -8.84 -38.30 26.99
N GLY A 119 -8.87 -36.96 26.91
CA GLY A 119 -8.31 -36.11 27.98
C GLY A 119 -8.11 -34.62 27.66
N GLN A 120 -8.97 -33.79 28.26
CA GLN A 120 -8.84 -32.34 28.60
C GLN A 120 -8.55 -31.26 27.52
N PRO A 121 -9.10 -30.03 27.69
CA PRO A 121 -8.86 -28.92 26.77
C PRO A 121 -7.44 -28.33 26.92
N PRO A 122 -6.81 -27.84 25.84
CA PRO A 122 -5.46 -27.29 25.90
C PRO A 122 -5.43 -25.89 26.55
N PRO A 123 -4.31 -25.52 27.19
CA PRO A 123 -4.18 -24.26 27.91
C PRO A 123 -4.12 -23.06 26.95
N LYS A 124 -4.46 -21.88 27.48
CA LYS A 124 -4.39 -20.55 26.82
C LYS A 124 -3.02 -20.29 26.20
N GLY A 125 -2.83 -20.74 24.96
CA GLY A 125 -1.66 -20.45 24.13
C GLY A 125 -1.77 -19.07 23.50
N LYS A 126 -0.68 -18.30 23.59
CA LYS A 126 -0.53 -16.96 23.00
C LYS A 126 -0.99 -16.95 21.54
N GLN A 127 -1.98 -16.11 21.22
CA GLN A 127 -2.46 -15.94 19.84
C GLN A 127 -1.27 -15.52 18.96
N LYS A 128 -0.92 -16.37 17.98
CA LYS A 128 0.04 -16.01 16.94
C LYS A 128 -0.60 -14.90 16.10
N LEU A 129 -0.16 -13.67 16.28
CA LEU A 129 -0.57 -12.52 15.47
C LEU A 129 -0.28 -12.85 13.99
N LYS A 130 -1.35 -13.18 13.26
CA LYS A 130 -1.31 -13.41 11.83
C LYS A 130 -1.12 -12.05 11.18
N ARG A 131 0.07 -11.79 10.63
CA ARG A 131 0.29 -10.58 9.83
C ARG A 131 -0.57 -10.69 8.57
N SER A 132 -1.63 -9.90 8.51
CA SER A 132 -2.36 -9.62 7.28
C SER A 132 -1.79 -8.36 6.66
N TRP A 133 -1.72 -8.36 5.33
CA TRP A 133 -1.54 -7.14 4.55
C TRP A 133 -2.86 -6.89 3.82
N SER A 134 -3.34 -5.65 3.90
CA SER A 134 -4.43 -5.17 3.06
C SER A 134 -3.88 -4.12 2.10
N ILE A 135 -4.45 -4.08 0.90
CA ILE A 135 -4.20 -3.04 -0.08
C ILE A 135 -5.49 -2.22 -0.14
N SER A 136 -5.42 -0.99 0.37
CA SER A 136 -6.52 -0.04 0.25
C SER A 136 -6.53 0.51 -1.17
N LEU A 137 -7.59 0.20 -1.93
CA LEU A 137 -7.80 0.87 -3.22
C LEU A 137 -8.32 2.30 -2.96
N PRO A 138 -7.91 3.29 -3.77
CA PRO A 138 -8.45 4.63 -3.70
C PRO A 138 -9.98 4.60 -3.87
N SER A 139 -10.69 5.37 -3.05
CA SER A 139 -12.13 5.58 -3.17
C SER A 139 -12.52 5.98 -4.59
N ALA A 140 -13.61 5.43 -5.13
CA ALA A 140 -14.10 5.74 -6.47
C ALA A 140 -14.29 7.26 -6.69
N LYS A 141 -14.68 8.00 -5.64
CA LYS A 141 -14.83 9.47 -5.66
C LYS A 141 -13.51 10.22 -5.91
N LEU A 142 -12.37 9.63 -5.55
CA LEU A 142 -11.05 10.21 -5.79
C LEU A 142 -10.69 10.06 -7.27
N LYS A 143 -11.00 8.91 -7.89
CA LYS A 143 -10.65 8.63 -9.30
C LYS A 143 -11.24 9.66 -10.28
N GLU A 144 -12.46 10.13 -10.04
CA GLU A 144 -13.11 11.15 -10.87
C GLU A 144 -12.40 12.52 -10.84
N LYS A 145 -11.68 12.84 -9.75
CA LYS A 145 -10.92 14.10 -9.63
C LYS A 145 -9.48 13.98 -10.11
N ILE A 146 -8.97 12.77 -10.27
CA ILE A 146 -7.57 12.50 -10.64
C ILE A 146 -7.41 12.33 -12.15
N LEU A 147 -8.46 11.85 -12.82
CA LEU A 147 -8.45 11.58 -14.25
C LEU A 147 -9.49 12.42 -15.00
N PRO A 148 -9.23 12.75 -16.28
CA PRO A 148 -8.00 12.43 -17.01
C PRO A 148 -6.84 13.38 -16.68
N LEU A 149 -5.60 12.89 -16.84
CA LEU A 149 -4.41 13.76 -16.83
C LEU A 149 -4.44 14.69 -18.04
N SER A 150 -3.77 15.85 -17.98
CA SER A 150 -3.65 16.74 -19.14
C SER A 150 -3.03 16.04 -20.37
N GLN A 151 -3.47 16.46 -21.56
CA GLN A 151 -2.97 15.89 -22.81
C GLN A 151 -1.45 16.05 -22.96
N GLU A 152 -0.90 17.17 -22.49
CA GLU A 152 0.54 17.43 -22.51
C GLU A 152 1.30 16.41 -21.67
N LEU A 153 0.83 16.14 -20.44
CA LEU A 153 1.45 15.14 -19.59
C LEU A 153 1.32 13.74 -20.20
N GLN A 154 0.15 13.37 -20.75
CA GLN A 154 -0.03 12.09 -21.43
C GLN A 154 0.96 11.90 -22.58
N ASN A 155 1.10 12.90 -23.46
CA ASN A 155 2.05 12.87 -24.57
C ASN A 155 3.50 12.73 -24.09
N ASN A 156 3.86 13.40 -22.99
CA ASN A 156 5.19 13.27 -22.39
C ASN A 156 5.45 11.88 -21.80
N LEU A 157 4.44 11.26 -21.18
CA LEU A 157 4.55 9.91 -20.64
C LEU A 157 4.70 8.87 -21.75
N GLU A 158 3.95 9.00 -22.84
CA GLU A 158 4.09 8.14 -24.02
C GLU A 158 5.47 8.29 -24.66
N ARG A 159 5.93 9.53 -24.87
CA ARG A 159 7.26 9.83 -25.44
C ARG A 159 8.41 9.25 -24.61
N LEU A 160 8.29 9.27 -23.28
CA LEU A 160 9.32 8.79 -22.36
C LEU A 160 9.11 7.33 -21.93
N ASN A 161 8.05 6.67 -22.42
CA ASN A 161 7.64 5.33 -22.03
C ASN A 161 7.54 5.16 -20.49
N LEU A 162 6.93 6.15 -19.83
CA LEU A 162 6.78 6.20 -18.38
C LEU A 162 5.40 5.67 -17.95
N HIS A 163 5.40 4.75 -16.98
CA HIS A 163 4.16 4.24 -16.41
C HIS A 163 3.57 5.24 -15.39
N ALA A 164 2.24 5.36 -15.30
CA ALA A 164 1.57 6.28 -14.38
C ALA A 164 1.87 6.02 -12.87
N PHE A 165 2.34 4.82 -12.52
CA PHE A 165 2.76 4.49 -11.15
C PHE A 165 4.24 4.79 -10.86
N TYR A 166 4.98 5.40 -11.80
CA TYR A 166 6.32 5.89 -11.48
C TYR A 166 6.25 7.01 -10.45
N ARG A 167 7.28 7.06 -9.61
CA ARG A 167 7.48 8.12 -8.62
C ARG A 167 8.04 9.36 -9.31
N ALA A 168 7.35 10.48 -9.17
CA ALA A 168 7.79 11.79 -9.61
C ALA A 168 7.95 12.74 -8.41
N LYS A 169 8.62 13.86 -8.64
CA LYS A 169 8.98 14.87 -7.64
C LYS A 169 8.54 16.24 -8.09
N TRP A 170 7.66 16.89 -7.36
CA TRP A 170 7.42 18.33 -7.44
C TRP A 170 8.47 19.09 -6.62
N THR A 171 8.94 20.21 -7.13
CA THR A 171 9.87 21.10 -6.42
C THR A 171 9.21 22.44 -6.14
N ILE A 172 9.15 22.83 -4.86
CA ILE A 172 8.77 24.17 -4.43
C ILE A 172 10.06 24.93 -4.10
N GLU A 173 10.26 26.05 -4.79
CA GLU A 173 11.37 26.96 -4.54
C GLU A 173 10.87 28.23 -3.84
N GLN A 174 11.76 28.97 -3.19
CA GLN A 174 11.40 30.24 -2.54
C GLN A 174 10.77 31.25 -3.53
N SER A 175 11.16 31.22 -4.80
CA SER A 175 10.60 32.06 -5.87
C SER A 175 9.10 31.83 -6.12
N VAL A 176 8.60 30.63 -5.79
CA VAL A 176 7.20 30.20 -5.94
C VAL A 176 6.37 30.53 -4.69
N CYS A 177 7.04 30.91 -3.60
CA CYS A 177 6.42 31.22 -2.33
C CYS A 177 6.04 32.70 -2.32
N ASN A 178 4.76 33.03 -2.53
CA ASN A 178 4.21 34.39 -2.56
C ASN A 178 4.43 35.14 -1.21
N ASN A 179 5.65 35.62 -0.98
CA ASN A 179 6.13 36.27 0.25
C ASN A 179 6.07 35.42 1.54
N GLN A 180 5.77 34.12 1.42
CA GLN A 180 5.78 33.17 2.55
C GLN A 180 7.17 32.55 2.73
N ASN A 181 7.55 32.24 3.96
CA ASN A 181 8.77 31.50 4.23
C ASN A 181 8.57 30.01 3.87
N LEU A 182 9.61 29.38 3.32
CA LEU A 182 9.61 27.94 3.04
C LEU A 182 9.28 27.09 4.28
N GLU A 183 9.70 27.51 5.48
CA GLU A 183 9.38 26.77 6.71
C GLU A 183 7.88 26.80 7.03
N ASP A 184 7.19 27.91 6.78
CA ASP A 184 5.74 28.00 6.99
C ASP A 184 4.99 27.08 6.02
N ILE A 185 5.44 27.06 4.76
CA ILE A 185 4.91 26.15 3.73
C ILE A 185 5.19 24.70 4.10
N TRP A 186 6.37 24.40 4.62
CA TRP A 186 6.74 23.07 5.10
C TRP A 186 5.84 22.59 6.23
N ILE A 187 5.52 23.45 7.21
CA ILE A 187 4.60 23.11 8.30
C ILE A 187 3.20 22.82 7.76
N LYS A 188 2.67 23.69 6.89
CA LYS A 188 1.34 23.50 6.27
C LYS A 188 1.29 22.22 5.42
N LEU A 189 2.33 21.96 4.63
CA LEU A 189 2.45 20.75 3.81
C LEU A 189 2.44 19.47 4.67
N ASN A 190 3.21 19.45 5.75
CA ASN A 190 3.22 18.29 6.65
C ASN A 190 1.84 18.04 7.27
N ARG A 191 1.08 19.10 7.56
CA ARG A 191 -0.30 18.98 8.02
C ARG A 191 -1.19 18.33 6.95
N LEU A 192 -1.09 18.75 5.69
CA LEU A 192 -1.86 18.15 4.57
C LEU A 192 -1.53 16.67 4.38
N ILE A 193 -0.25 16.29 4.48
CA ILE A 193 0.18 14.88 4.38
C ILE A 193 -0.39 14.07 5.56
N LYS A 194 -0.30 14.59 6.79
CA LYS A 194 -0.86 13.93 7.99
C LYS A 194 -2.38 13.77 7.91
N GLN A 195 -3.07 14.69 7.26
CA GLN A 195 -4.52 14.65 7.05
C GLN A 195 -4.95 13.73 5.88
N ASN A 196 -4.00 13.03 5.23
CA ASN A 196 -4.24 12.20 4.05
C ASN A 196 -4.92 12.96 2.88
N GLU A 197 -4.73 14.29 2.79
CA GLU A 197 -5.24 15.08 1.66
C GLU A 197 -4.40 14.85 0.38
N LEU A 198 -3.16 14.38 0.55
CA LEU A 198 -2.21 14.13 -0.54
C LEU A 198 -1.94 12.61 -0.69
N PRO A 199 -2.52 11.92 -1.68
CA PRO A 199 -2.42 10.48 -1.83
C PRO A 199 -1.00 10.05 -2.21
N SER A 200 -0.49 9.00 -1.55
CA SER A 200 0.85 8.43 -1.81
C SER A 200 1.99 9.47 -1.67
N CYS A 201 1.76 10.63 -1.05
CA CYS A 201 2.73 11.71 -1.04
C CYS A 201 3.73 11.58 0.12
N ASN A 202 4.99 11.86 -0.17
CA ASN A 202 6.04 12.06 0.82
C ASN A 202 6.75 13.37 0.50
N ALA A 203 7.26 14.10 1.49
CA ALA A 203 7.97 15.33 1.25
C ALA A 203 9.24 15.45 2.09
N THR A 204 10.21 16.19 1.59
CA THR A 204 11.48 16.48 2.27
C THR A 204 11.87 17.94 2.02
N ILE A 205 12.22 18.66 3.08
CA ILE A 205 12.78 20.02 2.98
C ILE A 205 14.30 19.96 2.86
N GLN A 206 14.84 20.57 1.80
CA GLN A 206 16.25 20.78 1.59
C GLN A 206 16.62 22.23 1.89
N ARG A 207 17.02 22.47 3.14
CA ARG A 207 17.36 23.81 3.64
C ARG A 207 18.57 24.42 2.95
N SER A 208 19.57 23.60 2.59
CA SER A 208 20.78 24.05 1.90
C SER A 208 20.52 24.63 0.51
N VAL A 209 19.47 24.15 -0.17
CA VAL A 209 19.11 24.57 -1.53
C VAL A 209 17.86 25.47 -1.51
N GLY A 210 17.22 25.67 -0.36
CA GLY A 210 15.97 26.44 -0.27
C GLY A 210 14.85 25.81 -1.10
N GLN A 211 14.71 24.49 -1.04
CA GLN A 211 13.69 23.76 -1.79
C GLN A 211 12.92 22.77 -0.93
N ILE A 212 11.65 22.58 -1.24
CA ILE A 212 10.85 21.47 -0.72
C ILE A 212 10.59 20.50 -1.88
N TRP A 213 10.88 19.23 -1.65
CA TRP A 213 10.68 18.16 -2.61
C TRP A 213 9.49 17.34 -2.19
N ILE A 214 8.50 17.20 -3.07
CA ILE A 214 7.28 16.44 -2.83
C ILE A 214 7.22 15.30 -3.83
N PHE A 215 7.33 14.08 -3.32
CA PHE A 215 7.28 12.85 -4.08
C PHE A 215 5.87 12.31 -4.13
N CYS A 216 5.34 12.08 -5.33
CA CYS A 216 4.04 11.46 -5.56
C CYS A 216 4.12 10.52 -6.77
N ASP A 217 3.12 9.66 -6.96
CA ASP A 217 3.04 8.86 -8.18
C ASP A 217 2.51 9.74 -9.31
N ILE A 218 2.99 9.54 -10.55
CA ILE A 218 2.59 10.34 -11.73
C ILE A 218 1.07 10.36 -11.89
N PHE A 219 0.41 9.26 -11.55
CA PHE A 219 -1.04 9.12 -11.56
C PHE A 219 -1.75 10.23 -10.76
N TYR A 220 -1.16 10.70 -9.66
CA TYR A 220 -1.74 11.74 -8.80
C TYR A 220 -1.08 13.11 -8.97
N CYS A 221 -0.14 13.29 -9.91
CA CYS A 221 0.75 14.45 -9.88
C CYS A 221 0.02 15.79 -10.07
N GLU A 222 -0.94 15.86 -10.99
CA GLU A 222 -1.74 17.09 -11.24
C GLU A 222 -2.70 17.38 -10.09
N TYR A 223 -3.34 16.33 -9.56
CA TYR A 223 -4.19 16.45 -8.37
C TYR A 223 -3.41 17.01 -7.18
N VAL A 224 -2.23 16.46 -6.91
CA VAL A 224 -1.33 16.92 -5.84
C VAL A 224 -0.94 18.37 -6.08
N ARG A 225 -0.57 18.76 -7.30
CA ARG A 225 -0.24 20.16 -7.63
C ARG A 225 -1.41 21.10 -7.36
N ASN A 226 -2.63 20.74 -7.75
CA ASN A 226 -3.81 21.58 -7.55
C ASN A 226 -4.07 21.83 -6.05
N ILE A 227 -3.95 20.79 -5.22
CA ILE A 227 -4.05 20.95 -3.76
C ILE A 227 -2.94 21.85 -3.22
N LEU A 228 -1.70 21.64 -3.67
CA LEU A 228 -0.58 22.48 -3.24
C LEU A 228 -0.83 23.95 -3.60
N ARG A 229 -1.31 24.23 -4.81
CA ARG A 229 -1.65 25.59 -5.25
C ARG A 229 -2.77 26.20 -4.39
N GLU A 230 -3.88 25.49 -4.24
CA GLU A 230 -5.07 25.98 -3.53
C GLU A 230 -4.81 26.18 -2.03
N LYS A 231 -4.16 25.22 -1.37
CA LYS A 231 -3.99 25.21 0.09
C LYS A 231 -2.76 25.98 0.57
N LEU A 232 -1.71 26.07 -0.25
CA LEU A 232 -0.45 26.74 0.12
C LEU A 232 -0.29 28.10 -0.58
N SER A 233 -1.24 28.50 -1.44
CA SER A 233 -1.25 29.79 -2.15
C SER A 233 0.05 30.03 -2.92
N LEU A 234 0.54 28.98 -3.58
CA LEU A 234 1.79 28.98 -4.35
C LEU A 234 1.58 29.59 -5.74
N THR A 235 2.63 30.19 -6.30
CA THR A 235 2.61 30.68 -7.69
C THR A 235 2.45 29.49 -8.66
N ASP A 236 1.89 29.73 -9.85
CA ASP A 236 1.58 28.65 -10.78
C ASP A 236 2.82 27.86 -11.23
N LYS A 237 4.01 28.47 -11.32
CA LYS A 237 5.19 27.79 -11.87
C LYS A 237 5.71 26.68 -10.95
N MET A 238 5.48 25.43 -11.34
CA MET A 238 6.03 24.24 -10.69
C MET A 238 6.55 23.23 -11.70
N ASN A 239 7.65 22.58 -11.35
CA ASN A 239 8.29 21.56 -12.19
C ASN A 239 8.08 20.17 -11.59
N LEU A 240 7.61 19.25 -12.43
CA LEU A 240 7.54 17.82 -12.14
C LEU A 240 8.80 17.15 -12.71
N LEU A 241 9.53 16.48 -11.83
CA LEU A 241 10.77 15.78 -12.18
C LEU A 241 10.62 14.28 -11.97
N VAL A 242 11.10 13.49 -12.93
CA VAL A 242 11.23 12.03 -12.77
C VAL A 242 12.71 11.69 -12.74
N HIS A 243 13.09 10.84 -11.78
CA HIS A 243 14.45 10.34 -11.66
C HIS A 243 14.89 9.68 -12.97
N LYS A 244 16.07 10.05 -13.48
CA LYS A 244 16.66 9.73 -14.81
C LYS A 244 16.20 10.58 -16.00
N TYR A 245 14.99 11.14 -15.99
CA TYR A 245 14.45 11.89 -17.15
C TYR A 245 14.48 13.41 -16.96
N GLY A 246 14.72 13.88 -15.74
CA GLY A 246 14.72 15.32 -15.46
C GLY A 246 13.29 15.87 -15.37
N SER A 247 13.11 17.14 -15.73
CA SER A 247 11.79 17.76 -15.75
C SER A 247 10.98 17.22 -16.94
N ILE A 248 9.86 16.58 -16.63
CA ILE A 248 8.97 15.98 -17.63
C ILE A 248 7.73 16.83 -17.90
N PHE A 249 7.42 17.76 -17.00
CA PHE A 249 6.23 18.57 -17.06
C PHE A 249 6.43 19.83 -16.21
N SER A 250 5.99 20.97 -16.74
CA SER A 250 6.00 22.26 -16.05
C SER A 250 4.68 22.93 -16.36
N LEU A 251 4.02 23.44 -15.34
CA LEU A 251 2.80 24.24 -15.47
C LEU A 251 2.97 25.55 -14.70
#